data_AF-A0A315BCJ1-F1
#
_entry.id   AF-A0A315BCJ1-F1
#
_cell.length_a   1.000
_cell.length_b   1.000
_cell.length_c   1.000
_cell.angle_alpha   90.00
_cell.angle_beta   90.00
_cell.angle_gamma   90.00
#
_symmetry.space_group_name_H-M   'P 1'
#
loop_
_entity.id
_entity.type
_entity.pdbx_description
1 polymer ?
#
loop_
_entity_poly.entity_id
_entity_poly.type
_entity_poly.pdbx_seq_one_letter_code
_entity_poly.pdbx_strand_id
1 'polypeptide(L)'
;MFSIKKNSNTPLVKSQERFDTLIGRQTEIQGTLRVVQSVRIDGKVIGNIEASKENAITVVIGLEGEVQGDVIASRVIVAGKVAGNIDAHERVELMASALVQGDVKYGSIAVEHGARLMGLLLQVDASKPQVRQDQAQTAITKAKATGKS
;
A
#
# COMPACT_ATOMS: atom_id res chain seq x y z
N MET A 1 -7.09 -53.48 -10.21
CA MET A 1 -8.27 -52.61 -10.45
C MET A 1 -8.16 -51.41 -9.53
N PHE A 2 -8.10 -50.22 -10.11
CA PHE A 2 -7.97 -48.94 -9.42
C PHE A 2 -9.31 -48.46 -8.87
N SER A 3 -9.33 -47.94 -7.65
CA SER A 3 -10.18 -46.80 -7.25
C SER A 3 -9.78 -46.28 -5.87
N ILE A 4 -8.94 -45.24 -5.84
CA ILE A 4 -8.77 -44.36 -4.68
C ILE A 4 -9.66 -43.15 -4.94
N LYS A 5 -10.74 -43.05 -4.18
CA LYS A 5 -11.68 -41.92 -4.22
C LYS A 5 -11.06 -40.74 -3.46
N LYS A 6 -10.51 -39.77 -4.19
CA LYS A 6 -9.92 -38.54 -3.65
C LYS A 6 -11.02 -37.52 -3.38
N ASN A 7 -11.40 -37.33 -2.11
CA ASN A 7 -12.23 -36.20 -1.70
C ASN A 7 -11.33 -34.98 -1.51
N SER A 8 -11.41 -34.02 -2.44
CA SER A 8 -10.83 -32.69 -2.32
C SER A 8 -11.83 -31.77 -1.60
N ASN A 9 -11.62 -31.54 -0.30
CA ASN A 9 -12.27 -30.44 0.39
C ASN A 9 -11.25 -29.71 1.26
N THR A 10 -10.29 -29.07 0.61
CA THR A 10 -9.49 -28.03 1.24
C THR A 10 -10.31 -26.74 1.11
N PRO A 11 -10.90 -26.20 2.19
CA PRO A 11 -11.54 -24.90 2.10
C PRO A 11 -10.47 -23.89 1.71
N LEU A 12 -10.64 -23.26 0.55
CA LEU A 12 -9.89 -22.07 0.16
C LEU A 12 -10.09 -21.07 1.29
N VAL A 13 -9.05 -20.87 2.10
CA VAL A 13 -9.03 -19.84 3.13
C VAL A 13 -9.11 -18.51 2.37
N LYS A 14 -10.34 -18.02 2.15
CA LYS A 14 -10.56 -16.59 1.96
C LYS A 14 -10.05 -15.99 3.25
N SER A 15 -8.85 -15.41 3.23
CA SER A 15 -8.38 -14.56 4.31
C SER A 15 -9.47 -13.52 4.52
N GLN A 16 -10.27 -13.69 5.57
CA GLN A 16 -11.11 -12.62 6.05
C GLN A 16 -10.13 -11.55 6.54
N GLU A 17 -9.75 -10.65 5.64
CA GLU A 17 -9.11 -9.39 6.02
C GLU A 17 -10.05 -8.77 7.07
N ARG A 18 -9.61 -8.81 8.33
CA ARG A 18 -10.34 -8.18 9.43
C ARG A 18 -10.02 -6.70 9.33
N PHE A 19 -11.04 -5.89 9.14
CA PHE A 19 -10.93 -4.45 9.19
C PHE A 19 -11.33 -4.00 10.59
N ASP A 20 -10.41 -3.37 11.30
CA ASP A 20 -10.66 -2.82 12.63
C ASP A 20 -11.43 -1.49 12.54
N THR A 21 -11.24 -0.76 11.43
CA THR A 21 -11.91 0.53 11.18
C THR A 21 -12.63 0.51 9.83
N LEU A 22 -13.86 1.04 9.83
CA LEU A 22 -14.66 1.25 8.63
C LEU A 22 -15.17 2.69 8.58
N ILE A 23 -14.83 3.40 7.52
CA ILE A 23 -15.33 4.75 7.22
C ILE A 23 -16.45 4.62 6.20
N GLY A 24 -17.65 5.05 6.60
CA GLY A 24 -18.86 4.92 5.80
C GLY A 24 -18.96 5.91 4.64
N ARG A 25 -19.91 5.64 3.74
CA ARG A 25 -20.14 6.39 2.48
C ARG A 25 -20.54 7.84 2.68
N GLN A 26 -21.23 8.14 3.79
CA GLN A 26 -21.70 9.48 4.13
C GLN A 26 -20.76 10.16 5.12
N THR A 27 -19.45 10.00 4.92
CA THR A 27 -18.42 10.56 5.79
C THR A 27 -17.37 11.26 4.93
N GLU A 28 -17.07 12.51 5.28
CA GLU A 28 -15.95 13.26 4.72
C GLU A 28 -14.95 13.55 5.85
N ILE A 29 -13.68 13.21 5.63
CA ILE A 29 -12.59 13.48 6.56
C ILE A 29 -11.65 14.47 5.88
N GLN A 30 -11.26 15.52 6.58
CA GLN A 30 -10.26 16.49 6.12
C GLN A 30 -9.05 16.49 7.05
N GLY A 31 -7.85 16.28 6.50
CA GLY A 31 -6.59 16.20 7.26
C GLY A 31 -5.87 14.86 7.09
N THR A 32 -4.97 14.54 8.03
CA THR A 32 -4.16 13.31 7.98
C THR A 32 -4.78 12.20 8.83
N LEU A 33 -5.14 11.08 8.20
CA LEU A 33 -5.62 9.87 8.87
C LEU A 33 -4.44 8.93 9.16
N ARG A 34 -4.09 8.79 10.44
CA ARG A 34 -3.08 7.81 10.89
C ARG A 34 -3.77 6.53 11.35
N VAL A 35 -3.39 5.39 10.76
CA VAL A 35 -3.96 4.08 11.09
C VAL A 35 -2.90 3.11 11.60
N VAL A 36 -3.26 2.34 12.62
CA VAL A 36 -2.40 1.32 13.24
C VAL A 36 -2.82 -0.10 12.89
N GLN A 37 -3.99 -0.24 12.28
CA GLN A 37 -4.62 -1.49 11.86
C GLN A 37 -5.34 -1.31 10.53
N SER A 38 -5.78 -2.41 9.93
CA SER A 38 -6.42 -2.40 8.61
C SER A 38 -7.72 -1.58 8.60
N VAL A 39 -7.87 -0.75 7.58
CA VAL A 39 -8.98 0.20 7.43
C VAL A 39 -9.65 0.04 6.08
N ARG A 40 -10.98 0.16 6.09
CA ARG A 40 -11.79 0.26 4.88
C ARG A 40 -12.45 1.64 4.79
N ILE A 41 -12.38 2.27 3.62
CA ILE A 41 -12.87 3.61 3.35
C ILE A 41 -13.85 3.52 2.19
N ASP A 42 -15.15 3.66 2.49
CA ASP A 42 -16.20 3.79 1.47
C ASP A 42 -16.70 5.24 1.35
N GLY A 43 -16.09 6.21 2.06
CA GLY A 43 -16.40 7.64 2.03
C GLY A 43 -15.30 8.51 1.41
N LYS A 44 -15.29 9.81 1.72
CA LYS A 44 -14.35 10.78 1.14
C LYS A 44 -13.27 11.21 2.12
N VAL A 45 -12.01 11.22 1.68
CA VAL A 45 -10.86 11.69 2.46
C VAL A 45 -10.13 12.76 1.66
N ILE A 46 -10.00 13.96 2.22
CA ILE A 46 -9.22 15.07 1.68
C ILE A 46 -8.00 15.25 2.57
N GLY A 47 -6.87 14.71 2.15
CA GLY A 47 -5.62 14.66 2.89
C GLY A 47 -4.98 13.28 2.86
N ASN A 48 -3.99 13.06 3.70
CA ASN A 48 -3.10 11.90 3.61
C ASN A 48 -3.57 10.75 4.50
N ILE A 49 -3.34 9.51 4.04
CA ILE A 49 -3.56 8.29 4.83
C ILE A 49 -2.20 7.67 5.12
N GLU A 50 -1.85 7.56 6.40
CA GLU A 50 -0.57 7.05 6.85
C GLU A 50 -0.76 5.82 7.73
N ALA A 51 -0.36 4.66 7.23
CA ALA A 51 -0.26 3.45 8.04
C ALA A 51 1.18 3.23 8.53
N SER A 52 1.33 2.69 9.74
CA SER A 52 2.64 2.32 10.27
C SER A 52 3.32 1.25 9.41
N LYS A 53 4.63 1.39 9.19
CA LYS A 53 5.45 0.39 8.46
C LYS A 53 5.78 -0.86 9.28
N GLU A 54 5.53 -0.83 10.58
CA GLU A 54 5.89 -1.93 11.50
C GLU A 54 4.94 -3.12 11.39
N ASN A 55 3.69 -2.88 10.99
CA ASN A 55 2.65 -3.89 10.87
C ASN A 55 2.20 -4.01 9.42
N ALA A 56 1.83 -5.22 9.00
CA ALA A 56 1.22 -5.46 7.70
C ALA A 56 -0.23 -4.91 7.70
N ILE A 57 -0.36 -3.60 7.42
CA ILE A 57 -1.64 -2.88 7.43
C ILE A 57 -2.20 -2.79 6.00
N THR A 58 -3.45 -3.22 5.85
CA THR A 58 -4.20 -3.11 4.59
C THR A 58 -5.10 -1.88 4.63
N VAL A 59 -4.94 -0.99 3.65
CA VAL A 59 -5.86 0.12 3.38
C VAL A 59 -6.72 -0.26 2.17
N VAL A 60 -8.04 -0.28 2.37
CA VAL A 60 -9.00 -0.56 1.29
C VAL A 60 -9.79 0.70 0.98
N ILE A 61 -9.72 1.14 -0.27
CA ILE A 61 -10.53 2.22 -0.80
C ILE A 61 -11.66 1.54 -1.58
N GLY A 62 -12.84 1.50 -0.98
CA GLY A 62 -14.01 0.83 -1.52
C GLY A 62 -14.58 1.51 -2.77
N LEU A 63 -15.62 0.94 -3.35
CA LEU A 63 -16.19 1.39 -4.63
C LEU A 63 -16.66 2.86 -4.61
N GLU A 64 -17.20 3.30 -3.48
CA GLU A 64 -17.65 4.68 -3.25
C GLU A 64 -16.58 5.54 -2.58
N GLY A 65 -15.42 4.95 -2.26
CA GLY A 65 -14.30 5.62 -1.62
C GLY A 65 -13.62 6.60 -2.56
N GLU A 66 -13.38 7.82 -2.09
CA GLU A 66 -12.61 8.85 -2.79
C GLU A 66 -11.53 9.40 -1.88
N VAL A 67 -10.27 9.31 -2.32
CA VAL A 67 -9.13 9.85 -1.59
C VAL A 67 -8.44 10.91 -2.45
N GLN A 68 -8.34 12.13 -1.92
CA GLN A 68 -7.55 13.21 -2.49
C GLN A 68 -6.36 13.48 -1.56
N GLY A 69 -5.22 12.89 -1.88
CA GLY A 69 -4.00 12.93 -1.08
C GLY A 69 -3.20 11.64 -1.19
N ASP A 70 -2.06 11.59 -0.49
CA ASP A 70 -1.15 10.46 -0.58
C ASP A 70 -1.56 9.32 0.36
N VAL A 71 -1.39 8.08 -0.10
CA VAL A 71 -1.73 6.86 0.65
C VAL A 71 -0.47 6.04 0.87
N ILE A 72 -0.11 5.84 2.15
CA ILE A 72 1.08 5.08 2.55
C ILE A 72 0.64 3.89 3.39
N ALA A 73 0.91 2.67 2.92
CA ALA A 73 0.58 1.44 3.64
C ALA A 73 1.47 0.24 3.28
N SER A 74 1.23 -0.91 3.90
CA SER A 74 1.82 -2.18 3.46
C SER A 74 1.11 -2.71 2.22
N ARG A 75 -0.22 -2.73 2.31
CA ARG A 75 -1.10 -3.21 1.24
C ARG A 75 -2.15 -2.17 0.95
N VAL A 76 -2.35 -1.88 -0.33
CA VAL A 76 -3.39 -0.94 -0.78
C VAL A 76 -4.26 -1.64 -1.80
N ILE A 77 -5.57 -1.70 -1.51
CA ILE A 77 -6.58 -2.22 -2.43
C ILE A 77 -7.47 -1.06 -2.84
N VAL A 78 -7.56 -0.79 -4.14
CA VAL A 78 -8.34 0.31 -4.70
C VAL A 78 -9.47 -0.24 -5.55
N ALA A 79 -10.71 0.04 -5.16
CA ALA A 79 -11.91 -0.13 -5.97
C ALA A 79 -12.56 1.20 -6.36
N GLY A 80 -12.28 2.27 -5.61
CA GLY A 80 -12.79 3.62 -5.85
C GLY A 80 -11.80 4.52 -6.58
N LYS A 81 -11.73 5.78 -6.12
CA LYS A 81 -10.92 6.85 -6.74
C LYS A 81 -9.80 7.31 -5.83
N VAL A 82 -8.61 7.48 -6.40
CA VAL A 82 -7.44 8.06 -5.72
C VAL A 82 -6.82 9.14 -6.59
N ALA A 83 -6.77 10.36 -6.07
CA ALA A 83 -6.08 11.49 -6.66
C ALA A 83 -4.90 11.87 -5.75
N GLY A 84 -3.74 11.28 -6.01
CA GLY A 84 -2.55 11.36 -5.17
C GLY A 84 -1.66 10.13 -5.35
N ASN A 85 -0.52 10.12 -4.66
CA ASN A 85 0.46 9.05 -4.82
C ASN A 85 0.14 7.88 -3.88
N ILE A 86 0.45 6.67 -4.33
CA ILE A 86 0.32 5.45 -3.53
C ILE A 86 1.72 4.91 -3.24
N ASP A 87 2.07 4.77 -1.97
CA ASP A 87 3.30 4.12 -1.52
C ASP A 87 2.94 2.85 -0.73
N ALA A 88 3.00 1.71 -1.41
CA ALA A 88 2.71 0.41 -0.84
C ALA A 88 3.94 -0.50 -0.90
N HIS A 89 4.56 -0.78 0.23
CA HIS A 89 5.82 -1.53 0.23
C HIS A 89 5.67 -3.03 -0.06
N GLU A 90 4.50 -3.64 0.19
CA GLU A 90 4.26 -5.05 -0.13
C GLU A 90 3.45 -5.24 -1.42
N ARG A 91 2.22 -4.71 -1.46
CA ARG A 91 1.26 -5.05 -2.53
C ARG A 91 0.27 -3.93 -2.84
N VAL A 92 0.04 -3.69 -4.13
CA VAL A 92 -1.07 -2.89 -4.64
C VAL A 92 -2.03 -3.77 -5.42
N GLU A 93 -3.33 -3.62 -5.17
CA GLU A 93 -4.39 -4.28 -5.93
C GLU A 93 -5.34 -3.23 -6.48
N LEU A 94 -5.40 -3.12 -7.81
CA LEU A 94 -6.34 -2.24 -8.50
C LEU A 94 -7.49 -3.10 -9.02
N MET A 95 -8.67 -2.94 -8.43
CA MET A 95 -9.88 -3.63 -8.87
C MET A 95 -10.43 -3.04 -10.17
N ALA A 96 -11.36 -3.75 -10.82
CA ALA A 96 -11.91 -3.38 -12.13
C ALA A 96 -12.47 -1.94 -12.22
N SER A 97 -12.95 -1.35 -11.12
CA SER A 97 -13.50 0.00 -11.06
C SER A 97 -12.51 1.09 -10.61
N ALA A 98 -11.24 0.71 -10.33
CA ALA A 98 -10.25 1.62 -9.78
C ALA A 98 -9.92 2.77 -10.75
N LEU A 99 -9.86 4.00 -10.22
CA LEU A 99 -9.35 5.19 -10.91
C LEU A 99 -8.24 5.81 -10.07
N VAL A 100 -6.99 5.62 -10.48
CA VAL A 100 -5.81 6.18 -9.79
C VAL A 100 -5.18 7.24 -10.67
N GLN A 101 -5.05 8.45 -10.14
CA GLN A 101 -4.33 9.56 -10.75
C GLN A 101 -3.20 10.01 -9.82
N GLY A 102 -1.98 9.59 -10.16
CA GLY A 102 -0.79 9.79 -9.35
C GLY A 102 0.22 8.65 -9.51
N ASP A 103 1.38 8.80 -8.90
CA ASP A 103 2.45 7.81 -9.00
C ASP A 103 2.23 6.68 -7.99
N VAL A 104 2.54 5.45 -8.38
CA VAL A 104 2.38 4.25 -7.55
C VAL A 104 3.72 3.57 -7.35
N LYS A 105 4.18 3.55 -6.10
CA LYS A 105 5.29 2.73 -5.63
C LYS A 105 4.72 1.43 -5.06
N TYR A 106 5.23 0.29 -5.53
CA TYR A 106 4.71 -1.02 -5.15
C TYR A 106 5.81 -2.06 -5.01
N GLY A 107 5.67 -3.00 -4.07
CA GLY A 107 6.48 -4.22 -4.05
C GLY A 107 6.02 -5.22 -5.13
N SER A 108 4.74 -5.55 -5.08
CA SER A 108 4.01 -6.36 -6.06
C SER A 108 2.71 -5.65 -6.47
N ILE A 109 2.24 -5.88 -7.69
CA ILE A 109 1.01 -5.24 -8.18
C ILE A 109 0.11 -6.25 -8.88
N ALA A 110 -1.19 -6.16 -8.63
CA ALA A 110 -2.25 -6.84 -9.36
C ALA A 110 -3.22 -5.80 -9.92
N VAL A 111 -3.54 -5.90 -11.21
CA VAL A 111 -4.44 -4.96 -11.90
C VAL A 111 -5.51 -5.76 -12.61
N GLU A 112 -6.77 -5.55 -12.23
CA GLU A 112 -7.92 -6.17 -12.88
C GLU A 112 -8.29 -5.46 -14.20
N HIS A 113 -8.94 -6.21 -15.09
CA HIS A 113 -9.46 -5.64 -16.33
C HIS A 113 -10.50 -4.55 -16.03
N GLY A 114 -10.26 -3.34 -16.55
CA GLY A 114 -11.13 -2.17 -16.36
C GLY A 114 -10.52 -1.08 -15.48
N ALA A 115 -9.53 -1.43 -14.64
CA ALA A 115 -8.81 -0.47 -13.81
C ALA A 115 -8.11 0.59 -14.69
N ARG A 116 -8.18 1.85 -14.29
CA ARG A 116 -7.47 2.95 -14.96
C ARG A 116 -6.47 3.57 -14.00
N LEU A 117 -5.22 3.64 -14.45
CA LEU A 117 -4.13 4.25 -13.73
C LEU A 117 -3.45 5.27 -14.63
N MET A 118 -3.23 6.47 -14.10
CA MET A 118 -2.61 7.60 -14.79
C MET A 118 -1.47 8.12 -13.91
N GLY A 119 -0.24 7.71 -14.23
CA GLY A 119 0.96 8.11 -13.49
C GLY A 119 2.12 7.14 -13.72
N LEU A 120 3.20 7.32 -12.97
CA LEU A 120 4.36 6.44 -13.03
C LEU A 120 4.20 5.22 -12.11
N LEU A 121 4.71 4.09 -12.58
CA LEU A 121 4.76 2.84 -11.83
C LEU A 121 6.21 2.56 -11.44
N LEU A 122 6.50 2.55 -10.13
CA LEU A 122 7.84 2.26 -9.61
C LEU A 122 7.82 1.03 -8.72
N GLN A 123 8.38 -0.07 -9.21
CA GLN A 123 8.56 -1.26 -8.40
C GLN A 123 9.73 -1.08 -7.42
N VAL A 124 9.50 -1.36 -6.14
CA VAL A 124 10.52 -1.32 -5.09
C VAL A 124 10.86 -2.74 -4.63
N ASP A 125 12.13 -3.11 -4.73
CA ASP A 125 12.65 -4.39 -4.23
C ASP A 125 12.60 -4.39 -2.69
N ALA A 126 11.71 -5.18 -2.08
CA ALA A 126 11.69 -5.38 -0.63
C ALA A 126 12.97 -6.08 -0.09
N SER A 127 13.80 -6.65 -0.97
CA SER A 127 15.01 -7.42 -0.65
C SER A 127 16.31 -6.61 -0.65
N LYS A 128 16.30 -5.34 -1.10
CA LYS A 128 17.48 -4.48 -1.00
C LYS A 128 17.35 -3.61 0.24
N PRO A 129 18.28 -3.71 1.22
CA PRO A 129 18.38 -2.70 2.25
C PRO A 129 18.55 -1.35 1.55
N GLN A 130 17.64 -0.41 1.79
CA GLN A 130 17.87 0.97 1.39
C GLN A 130 19.18 1.41 2.05
N VAL A 131 20.23 1.54 1.25
CA VAL A 131 21.53 2.02 1.69
C VAL A 131 21.29 3.42 2.24
N ARG A 132 21.21 3.54 3.57
CA ARG A 132 21.16 4.82 4.26
C ARG A 132 22.39 5.59 3.83
N GLN A 133 22.17 6.74 3.19
CA GLN A 133 23.21 7.68 2.79
C GLN A 133 24.03 8.22 3.98
N ASP A 134 23.68 7.86 5.22
CA ASP A 134 24.42 8.16 6.46
C ASP A 134 25.87 7.64 6.45
N GLN A 135 26.18 6.59 5.69
CA GLN A 135 27.56 6.08 5.59
C GLN A 135 28.46 6.99 4.74
N ALA A 136 27.90 7.79 3.84
CA ALA A 136 28.69 8.73 3.04
C ALA A 136 29.28 9.84 3.93
N GLN A 137 28.53 10.32 4.93
CA GLN A 137 28.99 11.42 5.80
C GLN A 137 30.06 10.98 6.80
N THR A 138 30.03 9.72 7.25
CA THR A 138 31.01 9.20 8.23
C THR A 138 32.40 8.99 7.60
N ALA A 139 32.46 8.67 6.30
CA ALA A 139 33.72 8.53 5.56
C ALA A 139 34.45 9.87 5.37
N ILE A 140 33.72 10.96 5.14
CA ILE A 140 34.31 12.30 4.93
C ILE A 140 34.90 12.86 6.24
N THR A 141 34.29 12.58 7.39
CA THR A 141 34.78 13.05 8.69
C THR A 141 36.06 12.31 9.12
N LYS A 142 36.18 11.00 8.83
CA LYS A 142 37.40 10.24 9.15
C LYS A 142 38.60 10.65 8.29
N ALA A 143 38.40 11.02 7.02
CA ALA A 143 39.49 11.47 6.15
C ALA A 143 40.07 12.85 6.56
N LYS A 144 39.26 13.73 7.18
CA LYS A 144 39.74 15.06 7.63
C LYS A 144 40.54 15.02 8.94
N ALA A 145 40.47 13.94 9.72
CA ALA A 145 41.20 13.80 10.98
C ALA A 145 42.64 13.26 10.81
N THR A 146 42.97 12.63 9.68
CA THR A 146 44.28 12.00 9.45
C THR A 146 45.28 12.90 8.72
N GLY A 147 44.88 14.10 8.28
CA GLY A 147 45.72 15.03 7.51
C GLY A 147 46.30 16.20 8.32
N LYS A 148 46.25 16.17 9.65
CA LYS A 148 46.83 17.21 10.51
C LYS A 148 47.81 16.58 11.50
N SER A 149 48.98 16.20 10.98
CA SER A 149 50.21 16.01 11.75
C SER A 149 51.35 16.63 10.96
#